data_AF-A0A1W9R5D5-F1
#
_entry.id   AF-A0A1W9R5D5-F1
#
_cell.length_a   1.000
_cell.length_b   1.000
_cell.length_c   1.000
_cell.angle_alpha   90.00
_cell.angle_beta   90.00
_cell.angle_gamma   90.00
#
_symmetry.space_group_name_H-M   'P 1'
#
loop_
_entity.id
_entity.type
_entity.pdbx_description
1 polymer ?
#
loop_
_entity_poly.entity_id
_entity_poly.type
_entity_poly.pdbx_seq_one_letter_code
_entity_poly.pdbx_strand_id
1 'polypeptide(L)'
;MDEKVNLEQKEKIPKALILTVGAQGEQIIFSIKNLSPQYVGFLATNTLDSKNTVDKIVKECNIPAPNFRLLLCEDNPSEIGKIISNFREIYKWLTEEEGISSDEILVDPTGGRKWMSSGITMIASFLGLKMIYVDVSYFMILAE
;
A
#
# COMPACT_ATOMS: atom_id res chain seq x y z
N MET A 1 -12.81 40.66 -2.72
CA MET A 1 -13.20 39.84 -1.56
C MET A 1 -13.94 38.62 -2.10
N ASP A 2 -13.30 37.87 -2.99
CA ASP A 2 -12.17 36.93 -2.76
C ASP A 2 -12.70 35.60 -2.29
N GLU A 3 -12.82 34.67 -3.24
CA GLU A 3 -12.58 33.25 -3.02
C GLU A 3 -12.29 32.59 -4.39
N LYS A 4 -11.24 33.10 -5.06
CA LYS A 4 -10.44 32.26 -5.95
C LYS A 4 -9.59 31.37 -5.05
N VAL A 5 -10.19 30.32 -4.48
CA VAL A 5 -9.40 29.21 -3.94
C VAL A 5 -8.95 28.39 -5.15
N ASN A 6 -7.67 28.51 -5.40
CA ASN A 6 -6.88 27.92 -6.46
C ASN A 6 -7.15 26.39 -6.55
N LEU A 7 -7.88 25.95 -7.58
CA LEU A 7 -8.19 24.54 -7.86
C LEU A 7 -7.06 23.79 -8.59
N GLU A 8 -5.81 24.25 -8.46
CA GLU A 8 -4.63 23.63 -9.07
C GLU A 8 -3.69 23.05 -8.00
N GLN A 9 -4.20 22.13 -7.18
CA GLN A 9 -3.35 21.07 -6.64
C GLN A 9 -3.77 19.77 -7.31
N LYS A 10 -3.31 19.58 -8.55
CA LYS A 10 -3.37 18.27 -9.19
C LYS A 10 -2.54 17.34 -8.31
N GLU A 11 -3.18 16.49 -7.51
CA GLU A 11 -2.46 15.57 -6.64
C GLU A 11 -1.42 14.82 -7.48
N LYS A 12 -0.16 14.98 -7.12
CA LYS A 12 0.96 14.37 -7.82
C LYS A 12 0.78 12.86 -7.71
N ILE A 13 0.63 12.20 -8.86
CA ILE A 13 0.59 10.74 -8.94
C ILE A 13 1.85 10.19 -8.26
N PRO A 14 1.72 9.28 -7.28
CA PRO A 14 2.88 8.76 -6.57
C PRO A 14 3.76 7.94 -7.52
N LYS A 15 5.08 8.04 -7.37
CA LYS A 15 6.00 7.14 -8.10
C LYS A 15 6.08 5.76 -7.45
N ALA A 16 5.84 5.68 -6.15
CA ALA A 16 5.89 4.42 -5.42
C ALA A 16 4.72 4.25 -4.46
N LEU A 17 4.31 2.99 -4.26
CA LEU A 17 3.25 2.61 -3.34
C LEU A 17 3.75 1.50 -2.42
N ILE A 18 3.69 1.70 -1.11
CA ILE A 18 3.94 0.65 -0.10
C ILE A 18 2.59 0.23 0.47
N LEU A 19 2.27 -1.05 0.45
CA LEU A 19 0.94 -1.52 0.83
C LEU A 19 0.95 -2.86 1.54
N THR A 20 -0.07 -3.10 2.35
CA THR A 20 -0.32 -4.41 2.98
C THR A 20 -1.27 -5.25 2.15
N VAL A 21 -0.98 -6.55 2.07
CA VAL A 21 -1.78 -7.54 1.32
C VAL A 21 -2.34 -8.60 2.25
N GLY A 22 -3.60 -8.95 2.05
CA GLY A 22 -4.28 -10.05 2.73
C GLY A 22 -4.79 -11.10 1.75
N ALA A 23 -5.80 -11.86 2.16
CA ALA A 23 -6.41 -12.90 1.32
C ALA A 23 -7.22 -12.34 0.12
N GLN A 24 -7.66 -11.08 0.19
CA GLN A 24 -8.39 -10.39 -0.88
C GLN A 24 -7.51 -9.29 -1.48
N GLY A 25 -7.55 -9.17 -2.80
CA GLY A 25 -6.65 -8.29 -3.57
C GLY A 25 -7.36 -7.19 -4.34
N GLU A 26 -8.69 -7.19 -4.37
CA GLU A 26 -9.51 -6.34 -5.22
C GLU A 26 -9.29 -4.85 -4.94
N GLN A 27 -9.23 -4.47 -3.66
CA GLN A 27 -8.96 -3.09 -3.25
C GLN A 27 -7.52 -2.66 -3.62
N ILE A 28 -6.57 -3.60 -3.53
CA ILE A 28 -5.17 -3.34 -3.85
C ILE A 28 -4.98 -3.16 -5.37
N ILE A 29 -5.65 -4.00 -6.17
CA ILE A 29 -5.71 -3.85 -7.63
C ILE A 29 -6.31 -2.50 -8.00
N PHE A 30 -7.39 -2.09 -7.32
CA PHE A 30 -7.99 -0.77 -7.52
C PHE A 30 -6.99 0.35 -7.24
N SER A 31 -6.29 0.32 -6.10
CA SER A 31 -5.26 1.32 -5.78
C SER A 31 -4.17 1.39 -6.85
N ILE A 32 -3.59 0.25 -7.23
CA ILE A 32 -2.48 0.20 -8.19
C ILE A 32 -2.93 0.70 -9.57
N LYS A 33 -4.12 0.31 -10.06
CA LYS A 33 -4.62 0.76 -11.37
C LYS A 33 -4.89 2.26 -11.41
N ASN A 34 -5.49 2.83 -10.36
CA ASN A 34 -5.82 4.26 -10.32
C ASN A 34 -4.60 5.15 -10.07
N LEU A 35 -3.63 4.67 -9.31
CA LEU A 35 -2.42 5.43 -8.99
C LEU A 35 -1.28 5.18 -9.97
N SER A 36 -1.28 4.05 -10.68
CA SER A 36 -0.24 3.66 -11.64
C SER A 36 1.21 3.92 -11.14
N PRO A 37 1.57 3.48 -9.92
CA PRO A 37 2.91 3.70 -9.39
C PRO A 37 3.96 2.96 -10.22
N GLN A 38 5.15 3.54 -10.36
CA GLN A 38 6.28 2.88 -11.02
C GLN A 38 6.81 1.71 -10.18
N TYR A 39 6.80 1.85 -8.85
CA TYR A 39 7.31 0.85 -7.90
C TYR A 39 6.28 0.45 -6.86
N VAL A 40 6.24 -0.84 -6.51
CA VAL A 40 5.31 -1.35 -5.49
C VAL A 40 6.02 -2.20 -4.43
N GLY A 41 5.83 -1.82 -3.18
CA GLY A 41 6.28 -2.58 -2.02
C GLY A 41 5.13 -3.36 -1.38
N PHE A 42 5.16 -4.68 -1.47
CA PHE A 42 4.17 -5.58 -0.90
C PHE A 42 4.62 -6.08 0.48
N LEU A 43 3.76 -5.86 1.48
CA LEU A 43 3.91 -6.38 2.84
C LEU A 43 2.79 -7.39 3.10
N ALA A 44 3.14 -8.66 3.29
CA ALA A 44 2.17 -9.74 3.43
C ALA A 44 2.56 -10.74 4.53
N THR A 45 1.63 -11.61 4.92
CA THR A 45 1.96 -12.78 5.73
C THR A 45 2.45 -13.92 4.85
N ASN A 46 3.18 -14.86 5.42
CA ASN A 46 3.75 -16.01 4.74
C ASN A 46 2.74 -17.12 4.36
N THR A 47 1.45 -16.85 4.54
CA THR A 47 0.33 -17.73 4.17
C THR A 47 0.25 -17.95 2.66
N LEU A 48 -0.27 -19.11 2.25
CA LEU A 48 -0.46 -19.43 0.82
C LEU A 48 -1.40 -18.44 0.14
N ASP A 49 -2.51 -18.09 0.80
CA ASP A 49 -3.50 -17.16 0.26
C ASP A 49 -2.91 -15.78 -0.01
N SER A 50 -2.12 -15.24 0.93
CA SER A 50 -1.50 -13.92 0.74
C SER A 50 -0.50 -13.91 -0.41
N LYS A 51 0.29 -14.98 -0.57
CA LYS A 51 1.23 -15.12 -1.71
C LYS A 51 0.50 -15.21 -3.03
N ASN A 52 -0.53 -16.06 -3.11
CA ASN A 52 -1.37 -16.19 -4.31
C ASN A 52 -2.04 -14.86 -4.68
N THR A 53 -2.45 -14.08 -3.68
CA THR A 53 -3.01 -12.74 -3.90
C THR A 53 -1.97 -11.78 -4.47
N VAL A 54 -0.74 -11.77 -3.96
CA VAL A 54 0.35 -10.96 -4.53
C VAL A 54 0.62 -11.35 -5.99
N ASP A 55 0.71 -12.64 -6.27
CA ASP A 55 0.94 -13.14 -7.65
C ASP A 55 -0.19 -12.71 -8.59
N LYS A 56 -1.45 -12.79 -8.14
CA LYS A 56 -2.62 -12.29 -8.87
C LYS A 56 -2.49 -10.78 -9.15
N ILE A 57 -2.16 -9.98 -8.13
CA ILE A 57 -2.02 -8.53 -8.26
C ILE A 57 -0.93 -8.18 -9.28
N VAL A 58 0.27 -8.77 -9.14
CA VAL A 58 1.41 -8.53 -10.04
C VAL A 58 1.05 -8.86 -11.48
N LYS A 59 0.40 -10.01 -11.70
CA LYS A 59 -0.05 -10.45 -13.03
C LYS A 59 -1.11 -9.51 -13.60
N GLU A 60 -2.13 -9.16 -12.82
CA GLU A 60 -3.26 -8.36 -13.30
C GLU A 60 -2.88 -6.89 -13.56
N CYS A 61 -1.94 -6.35 -12.78
CA CYS A 61 -1.45 -4.99 -12.92
C CYS A 61 -0.20 -4.88 -13.82
N ASN A 62 0.29 -6.01 -14.37
CA ASN A 62 1.47 -6.09 -15.22
C ASN A 62 2.73 -5.44 -14.61
N ILE A 63 2.98 -5.68 -13.32
CA ILE A 63 4.11 -5.06 -12.61
C ILE A 63 5.39 -5.85 -12.94
N PRO A 64 6.42 -5.22 -13.54
CA PRO A 64 7.68 -5.91 -13.83
C PRO A 64 8.39 -6.34 -12.54
N ALA A 65 9.05 -7.51 -12.56
CA ALA A 65 9.83 -8.02 -11.44
C ALA A 65 10.81 -7.01 -10.78
N PRO A 66 11.59 -6.19 -11.52
CA PRO A 66 12.47 -5.20 -10.88
C PRO A 66 11.70 -4.12 -10.12
N ASN A 67 10.46 -3.85 -10.50
CA ASN A 67 9.63 -2.76 -10.00
C ASN A 67 8.83 -3.13 -8.75
N PHE A 68 8.99 -4.33 -8.19
CA PHE A 68 8.38 -4.65 -6.91
C PHE A 68 9.29 -5.39 -5.94
N ARG A 69 8.92 -5.31 -4.67
CA ARG A 69 9.49 -6.11 -3.58
C ARG A 69 8.36 -6.72 -2.77
N LEU A 70 8.49 -7.98 -2.41
CA LEU A 70 7.59 -8.67 -1.50
C LEU A 70 8.36 -9.07 -0.26
N LEU A 71 7.95 -8.56 0.90
CA LEU A 71 8.49 -8.99 2.20
C LEU A 71 7.39 -9.63 3.03
N LEU A 72 7.75 -10.76 3.63
CA LEU A 72 6.85 -11.63 4.38
C LEU A 72 7.14 -11.60 5.87
N CYS A 73 6.11 -11.87 6.66
CA CYS A 73 6.16 -12.13 8.11
C CYS A 73 5.24 -13.30 8.45
N GLU A 74 5.28 -13.81 9.67
CA GLU A 74 4.31 -14.83 10.09
C GLU A 74 2.90 -14.22 10.27
N ASP A 75 1.84 -15.02 10.10
CA ASP A 75 0.46 -14.57 10.34
C ASP A 75 0.13 -14.57 11.84
N ASN A 76 0.79 -13.67 12.59
CA ASN A 76 0.64 -13.54 14.03
C ASN A 76 0.72 -12.07 14.44
N PRO A 77 -0.20 -11.53 15.27
CA PRO A 77 -0.11 -10.16 15.76
C PRO A 77 1.21 -9.78 16.46
N SER A 78 1.95 -10.76 17.02
CA SER A 78 3.29 -10.51 17.58
C SER A 78 4.30 -10.00 16.53
N GLU A 79 4.03 -10.25 15.24
CA GLU A 79 4.89 -9.85 14.12
C GLU A 79 4.71 -8.38 13.71
N ILE A 80 3.95 -7.57 14.44
CA ILE A 80 3.81 -6.14 14.13
C ILE A 80 5.17 -5.43 14.04
N GLY A 81 6.12 -5.79 14.90
CA GLY A 81 7.50 -5.29 14.84
C GLY A 81 8.21 -5.67 13.54
N LYS A 82 8.03 -6.92 13.08
CA LYS A 82 8.58 -7.41 11.82
C LYS A 82 7.98 -6.70 10.61
N ILE A 83 6.67 -6.42 10.62
CA ILE A 83 6.04 -5.61 9.57
C ILE A 83 6.61 -4.19 9.50
N ILE A 84 6.86 -3.55 10.64
CA ILE A 84 7.50 -2.24 10.68
C ILE A 84 8.93 -2.31 10.13
N SER A 85 9.69 -3.34 10.48
CA SER A 85 11.04 -3.56 9.93
C SER A 85 11.00 -3.77 8.41
N ASN A 86 10.09 -4.62 7.92
CA ASN A 86 9.92 -4.86 6.49
C ASN A 86 9.48 -3.58 5.75
N PHE A 87 8.62 -2.76 6.34
CA PHE A 87 8.26 -1.45 5.79
C PHE A 87 9.50 -0.56 5.62
N ARG A 88 10.37 -0.49 6.63
CA ARG A 88 11.61 0.30 6.56
C ARG A 88 12.56 -0.21 5.48
N GLU A 89 12.61 -1.53 5.27
CA GLU A 89 13.43 -2.13 4.22
C GLU A 89 12.93 -1.75 2.81
N ILE A 90 11.61 -1.84 2.58
CA ILE A 90 11.01 -1.37 1.32
C ILE A 90 11.23 0.13 1.14
N TYR A 91 11.00 0.92 2.18
CA TYR A 91 11.21 2.36 2.14
C TYR A 91 12.66 2.71 1.77
N LYS A 92 13.62 2.00 2.37
CA LYS A 92 15.05 2.15 2.06
C LYS A 92 15.35 1.81 0.59
N TRP A 93 14.84 0.68 0.10
CA TRP A 93 14.98 0.32 -1.32
C TRP A 93 14.47 1.44 -2.24
N LEU A 94 13.27 1.97 -1.96
CA LEU A 94 12.71 3.06 -2.75
C LEU A 94 13.55 4.34 -2.71
N THR A 95 14.00 4.76 -1.52
CA THR A 95 14.67 6.05 -1.37
C THR A 95 16.15 6.01 -1.71
N GLU A 96 16.85 4.94 -1.34
CA GLU A 96 18.31 4.84 -1.47
C GLU A 96 18.74 4.15 -2.76
N GLU A 97 18.00 3.14 -3.23
CA GLU A 97 18.35 2.39 -4.44
C GLU A 97 17.66 2.96 -5.67
N GLU A 98 16.35 3.24 -5.60
CA GLU A 98 15.56 3.77 -6.72
C GLU A 98 15.52 5.30 -6.78
N GLY A 99 16.06 5.98 -5.77
CA GLY A 99 16.16 7.45 -5.73
C GLY A 99 14.81 8.18 -5.66
N ILE A 100 13.77 7.53 -5.13
CA ILE A 100 12.42 8.10 -4.99
C ILE A 100 12.37 9.00 -3.75
N SER A 101 11.90 10.23 -3.90
CA SER A 101 11.74 11.13 -2.77
C SER A 101 10.52 10.76 -1.93
N SER A 102 10.56 11.02 -0.62
CA SER A 102 9.49 10.64 0.32
C SER A 102 8.11 11.21 -0.04
N ASP A 103 8.05 12.39 -0.66
CA ASP A 103 6.80 13.02 -1.13
C ASP A 103 6.19 12.34 -2.36
N GLU A 104 6.95 11.45 -3.02
CA GLU A 104 6.53 10.62 -4.15
C GLU A 104 6.13 9.19 -3.74
N ILE A 105 6.20 8.88 -2.44
CA ILE A 105 5.82 7.59 -1.86
C ILE A 105 4.45 7.73 -1.19
N LEU A 106 3.53 6.84 -1.54
CA LEU A 106 2.23 6.71 -0.90
C LEU A 106 2.15 5.39 -0.13
N VAL A 107 1.41 5.38 0.96
CA VAL A 107 1.17 4.19 1.78
C VAL A 107 -0.31 3.80 1.78
N ASP A 108 -0.59 2.52 1.55
CA ASP A 108 -1.95 1.96 1.51
C ASP A 108 -2.08 0.77 2.49
N PRO A 109 -2.69 0.99 3.67
CA PRO A 109 -2.92 -0.04 4.68
C PRO A 109 -4.26 -0.79 4.51
N THR A 110 -4.91 -0.72 3.35
CA THR A 110 -6.26 -1.28 3.14
C THR A 110 -6.30 -2.79 3.31
N GLY A 111 -5.38 -3.50 2.67
CA GLY A 111 -5.34 -4.96 2.68
C GLY A 111 -4.68 -5.53 3.93
N GLY A 112 -4.88 -6.83 4.17
CA GLY A 112 -4.17 -7.56 5.23
C GLY A 112 -4.88 -7.57 6.59
N ARG A 113 -4.15 -8.02 7.61
CA ARG A 113 -4.64 -8.07 8.99
C ARG A 113 -4.60 -6.68 9.61
N LYS A 114 -5.49 -6.40 10.56
CA LYS A 114 -5.56 -5.09 11.25
C LYS A 114 -4.27 -4.69 11.96
N TRP A 115 -3.52 -5.65 12.51
CA TRP A 115 -2.22 -5.39 13.11
C TRP A 115 -1.16 -4.98 12.07
N MET A 116 -1.24 -5.48 10.83
CA MET A 116 -0.37 -5.05 9.72
C MET A 116 -0.69 -3.62 9.33
N SER A 117 -1.97 -3.32 9.07
CA SER A 117 -2.45 -1.97 8.76
C SER A 117 -2.01 -0.96 9.82
N SER A 118 -2.18 -1.31 11.10
CA SER A 118 -1.78 -0.45 12.22
C SER A 118 -0.27 -0.22 12.26
N GLY A 119 0.52 -1.29 12.07
CA GLY A 119 1.98 -1.22 12.05
C GLY A 119 2.50 -0.29 10.97
N ILE A 120 2.04 -0.45 9.73
CA ILE A 120 2.50 0.39 8.61
C ILE A 120 1.98 1.83 8.72
N THR A 121 0.76 2.03 9.22
CA THR A 121 0.19 3.38 9.45
C THR A 121 1.01 4.14 10.48
N MET A 122 1.40 3.47 11.57
CA MET A 122 2.20 4.09 12.64
C MET A 122 3.57 4.55 12.10
N ILE A 123 4.28 3.69 11.37
CA ILE A 123 5.59 4.05 10.82
C ILE A 123 5.50 5.06 9.69
N ALA A 124 4.49 4.95 8.81
CA ALA A 124 4.25 5.94 7.76
C ALA A 124 3.97 7.33 8.34
N SER A 125 3.12 7.40 9.36
CA SER A 125 2.85 8.64 10.09
C SER A 125 4.09 9.19 10.77
N PHE A 126 4.92 8.34 11.39
CA PHE A 126 6.18 8.76 12.01
C PHE A 126 7.16 9.35 10.99
N LEU A 127 7.18 8.82 9.76
CA LEU A 127 8.02 9.31 8.67
C LEU A 127 7.40 10.48 7.89
N GLY A 128 6.19 10.92 8.23
CA GLY A 128 5.49 12.01 7.54
C GLY A 128 5.02 11.65 6.12
N LEU A 129 4.80 10.37 5.83
CA LEU A 129 4.38 9.90 4.51
C LEU A 129 2.87 10.10 4.31
N LYS A 130 2.47 10.34 3.07
CA LYS A 130 1.06 10.39 2.68
C LYS A 130 0.46 8.99 2.71
N MET A 131 -0.79 8.91 3.16
CA MET A 131 -1.53 7.66 3.28
C MET A 131 -2.87 7.78 2.58
N ILE A 132 -3.33 6.68 2.00
CA ILE A 132 -4.70 6.51 1.48
C ILE A 132 -5.31 5.25 2.07
N TYR A 133 -6.62 5.10 1.92
CA TYR A 133 -7.33 3.86 2.25
C TYR A 133 -8.51 3.71 1.29
N VAL A 134 -8.70 2.51 0.74
CA VAL A 134 -9.85 2.21 -0.12
C VAL A 134 -11.01 1.74 0.74
N ASP A 135 -12.01 2.61 0.88
CA ASP A 135 -13.26 2.27 1.56
C ASP A 135 -14.18 1.43 0.66
N VAL A 136 -14.93 0.51 1.27
CA VAL A 136 -15.93 -0.32 0.59
C VAL A 136 -17.30 0.11 1.10
N SER A 137 -18.03 0.86 0.29
CA SER A 137 -19.41 1.22 0.62
C SER A 137 -20.34 0.00 0.47
N TYR A 138 -20.95 -0.42 1.57
CA TYR A 138 -21.99 -1.45 1.54
C TYR A 138 -23.35 -0.81 1.25
N PHE A 139 -24.01 -1.22 0.17
CA PHE A 139 -25.43 -0.92 -0.02
C PHE A 139 -26.25 -1.81 0.91
N MET A 140 -26.95 -1.18 1.85
CA MET A 140 -27.85 -1.85 2.76
C MET A 140 -29.11 -2.24 1.97
N ILE A 141 -29.22 -3.51 1.60
CA ILE A 141 -30.46 -4.05 1.04
C ILE A 141 -31.41 -4.21 2.23
N LEU A 142 -32.37 -3.30 2.36
CA LEU A 142 -33.51 -3.51 3.23
C LEU A 142 -34.32 -4.66 2.62
N ALA A 143 -34.26 -5.83 3.26
CA ALA A 143 -35.19 -6.90 2.96
C ALA A 143 -36.57 -6.48 3.49
N GLU A 144 -37.55 -6.38 2.59
CA GLU A 144 -38.98 -6.24 2.93
C GLU A 144 -39.52 -7.53 3.56
#